data_AF-A0A7Y3TLC3-F1
#
_entry.id   AF-A0A7Y3TLC3-F1
#
_cell.length_a   1.000
_cell.length_b   1.000
_cell.length_c   1.000
_cell.angle_alpha   90.00
_cell.angle_beta   90.00
_cell.angle_gamma   90.00
#
_symmetry.space_group_name_H-M   'P 1'
#
loop_
_entity.id
_entity.type
_entity.pdbx_description
1 polymer ?
#
loop_
_entity_poly.entity_id
_entity_poly.type
_entity_poly.pdbx_seq_one_letter_code
_entity_poly.pdbx_strand_id
1 'polypeptide(L)'
;MAVNLDIFKTQYLQHDVSAQIGRLVENLTQIKAVAQAGTEEKLAQDLIRESQFFVEWIVSSLNLDTNLDLASELVELQRQLSRWKLHWSKLWLSSGDRLQIARCSQEWSDRLFKSHMR
;
A
#
# COMPACT_ATOMS: atom_id res chain seq x y z
N MET A 1 -12.71 -1.74 17.21
CA MET A 1 -13.38 -0.41 17.12
C MET A 1 -13.57 -0.12 15.65
N ALA A 2 -14.79 0.17 15.20
CA ALA A 2 -15.01 0.61 13.83
C ALA A 2 -14.40 2.01 13.70
N VAL A 3 -13.19 2.11 13.19
CA VAL A 3 -12.66 3.39 12.69
C VAL A 3 -13.72 3.93 11.73
N ASN A 4 -14.20 5.15 11.98
CA ASN A 4 -15.07 5.82 11.02
C ASN A 4 -14.21 6.14 9.80
N LEU A 5 -14.33 5.29 8.79
CA LEU A 5 -13.52 5.34 7.57
C LEU A 5 -13.67 6.68 6.86
N ASP A 6 -14.83 7.33 6.96
CA ASP A 6 -15.09 8.63 6.37
C ASP A 6 -14.31 9.75 7.06
N ILE A 7 -14.22 9.73 8.40
CA ILE A 7 -13.39 10.68 9.16
C ILE A 7 -11.92 10.48 8.81
N PHE A 8 -11.48 9.23 8.77
CA PHE A 8 -10.08 8.90 8.45
C PHE A 8 -9.71 9.29 7.02
N LYS A 9 -10.57 9.00 6.05
CA LYS A 9 -10.44 9.46 4.66
C LYS A 9 -10.35 10.98 4.57
N THR A 10 -11.24 11.68 5.27
CA THR A 10 -11.26 13.15 5.26
C THR A 10 -9.95 13.73 5.78
N GLN A 11 -9.43 13.22 6.90
CA GLN A 11 -8.14 13.64 7.44
C GLN A 11 -6.98 13.32 6.50
N TYR A 12 -6.99 12.12 5.92
CA TYR A 12 -5.95 11.69 4.98
C TYR A 12 -5.87 12.59 3.74
N LEU A 13 -7.04 12.95 3.17
CA LEU A 13 -7.15 13.78 1.97
C LEU A 13 -6.85 15.28 2.20
N GLN A 14 -6.72 15.73 3.46
CA GLN A 14 -6.29 17.11 3.75
C GLN A 14 -4.80 17.33 3.48
N HIS A 15 -4.01 16.26 3.43
CA HIS A 15 -2.59 16.33 3.12
C HIS A 15 -2.36 16.40 1.62
N ASP A 16 -1.25 17.01 1.19
CA ASP A 16 -0.84 16.98 -0.19
C ASP A 16 -0.47 15.55 -0.66
N VAL A 17 -0.44 15.34 -1.97
CA VAL A 17 -0.19 14.03 -2.59
C VAL A 17 1.15 13.43 -2.12
N SER A 18 2.18 14.25 -1.85
CA SER A 18 3.47 13.78 -1.36
C SER A 18 3.37 13.14 0.01
N ALA A 19 2.70 13.83 0.93
CA ALA A 19 2.47 13.30 2.26
C ALA A 19 1.57 12.05 2.23
N GLN A 20 0.57 12.00 1.35
CA GLN A 20 -0.26 10.81 1.16
C GLN A 20 0.57 9.60 0.66
N ILE A 21 1.39 9.79 -0.37
CA ILE A 21 2.29 8.76 -0.90
C ILE A 21 3.31 8.32 0.16
N GLY A 22 3.83 9.25 0.96
CA GLY A 22 4.72 8.95 2.08
C GLY A 22 4.11 7.94 3.05
N ARG A 23 2.84 8.15 3.45
CA ARG A 23 2.12 7.22 4.34
C ARG A 23 1.87 5.85 3.70
N LEU A 24 1.63 5.81 2.38
CA LEU A 24 1.52 4.54 1.65
C LEU A 24 2.86 3.79 1.64
N VAL A 25 3.97 4.50 1.43
CA VAL A 25 5.33 3.94 1.49
C VAL A 25 5.70 3.45 2.90
N GLU A 26 5.27 4.15 3.95
CA GLU A 26 5.41 3.70 5.33
C GLU A 26 4.69 2.36 5.55
N ASN A 27 3.46 2.21 5.06
CA ASN A 27 2.74 0.95 5.15
C ASN A 27 3.46 -0.19 4.41
N LEU A 28 3.95 0.05 3.18
CA LEU A 28 4.74 -0.93 2.44
C LEU A 28 6.03 -1.33 3.19
N THR A 29 6.68 -0.38 3.84
CA THR A 29 7.87 -0.62 4.66
C THR A 29 7.55 -1.48 5.88
N GLN A 30 6.41 -1.26 6.52
CA GLN A 30 5.95 -2.10 7.63
C GLN A 30 5.55 -3.51 7.16
N ILE A 31 4.84 -3.64 6.03
CA ILE A 31 4.51 -4.93 5.42
C ILE A 31 5.79 -5.75 5.18
N LYS A 32 6.83 -5.11 4.64
CA LYS A 32 8.14 -5.74 4.45
C LYS A 32 8.71 -6.28 5.76
N ALA A 33 8.80 -5.44 6.79
CA ALA A 33 9.38 -5.82 8.07
C ALA A 33 8.62 -6.98 8.72
N VAL A 34 7.29 -6.91 8.71
CA VAL A 34 6.42 -7.94 9.28
C VAL A 34 6.50 -9.25 8.50
N ALA A 35 6.53 -9.20 7.16
CA ALA A 35 6.68 -10.39 6.33
C ALA A 35 8.04 -11.07 6.52
N GLN A 36 9.11 -10.30 6.71
CA GLN A 36 10.44 -10.84 7.05
C GLN A 36 10.45 -11.54 8.42
N ALA A 37 9.79 -10.95 9.42
CA ALA A 37 9.68 -11.53 10.76
C ALA A 37 8.78 -12.79 10.80
N GLY A 38 7.68 -12.78 10.05
CA GLY A 38 6.76 -13.91 9.92
C GLY A 38 5.87 -14.20 11.13
N THR A 39 5.76 -13.28 12.09
CA THR A 39 5.01 -13.47 13.34
C THR A 39 3.69 -12.69 13.41
N GLU A 40 3.62 -11.51 12.79
CA GLU A 40 2.48 -10.58 12.93
C GLU A 40 1.51 -10.65 11.74
N GLU A 41 0.89 -11.81 11.53
CA GLU A 41 0.00 -12.06 10.37
C GLU A 41 -1.11 -11.01 10.24
N LYS A 42 -1.82 -10.77 11.34
CA LYS A 42 -2.96 -9.87 11.37
C LYS A 42 -2.55 -8.43 11.04
N LEU A 43 -1.42 -7.99 11.58
CA LEU A 43 -0.88 -6.66 11.28
C LEU A 43 -0.60 -6.50 9.78
N ALA A 44 0.00 -7.51 9.14
CA ALA A 44 0.24 -7.44 7.70
C ALA A 44 -1.06 -7.40 6.88
N GLN A 45 -2.10 -8.14 7.29
CA GLN A 45 -3.42 -8.05 6.65
C GLN A 45 -4.05 -6.66 6.80
N ASP A 46 -3.97 -6.09 8.00
CA ASP A 46 -4.51 -4.76 8.29
C ASP A 46 -3.77 -3.68 7.50
N LEU A 47 -2.43 -3.75 7.43
CA LEU A 47 -1.61 -2.86 6.60
C LEU A 47 -1.91 -2.99 5.11
N ILE A 48 -2.10 -4.21 4.59
CA ILE A 48 -2.48 -4.42 3.19
C ILE A 48 -3.84 -3.78 2.92
N ARG A 49 -4.81 -3.98 3.81
CA ARG A 49 -6.15 -3.38 3.66
C ARG A 49 -6.10 -1.86 3.74
N GLU A 50 -5.33 -1.30 4.66
CA GLU A 50 -5.16 0.15 4.77
C GLU A 50 -4.50 0.74 3.52
N SER A 51 -3.44 0.11 3.02
CA SER A 51 -2.81 0.50 1.75
C SER A 51 -3.78 0.50 0.58
N GLN A 52 -4.73 -0.46 0.53
CA GLN A 52 -5.77 -0.46 -0.50
C GLN A 52 -6.66 0.79 -0.43
N PHE A 53 -7.03 1.22 0.78
CA PHE A 53 -7.81 2.44 0.96
C PHE A 53 -7.03 3.69 0.58
N PHE A 54 -5.75 3.78 0.98
CA PHE A 54 -4.90 4.90 0.59
C PHE A 54 -4.78 5.03 -0.93
N VAL A 55 -4.55 3.91 -1.62
CA VAL A 55 -4.50 3.91 -3.09
C VAL A 55 -5.81 4.43 -3.71
N GLU A 56 -6.96 3.91 -3.27
CA GLU A 56 -8.27 4.36 -3.76
C GLU A 56 -8.50 5.87 -3.53
N TRP A 57 -8.07 6.37 -2.38
CA TRP A 57 -8.26 7.78 -2.02
C TRP A 57 -7.34 8.69 -2.81
N ILE A 58 -6.06 8.36 -2.91
CA ILE A 58 -5.10 9.13 -3.70
C ILE A 58 -5.61 9.22 -5.14
N VAL A 59 -5.89 8.08 -5.79
CA VAL A 59 -6.34 8.04 -7.19
C VAL A 59 -7.60 8.88 -7.40
N SER A 60 -8.55 8.87 -6.47
CA SER A 60 -9.78 9.67 -6.57
C SER A 60 -9.55 11.19 -6.51
N SER A 61 -8.38 11.64 -6.04
CA SER A 61 -8.02 13.05 -5.89
C SER A 61 -6.97 13.54 -6.89
N LEU A 62 -6.38 12.64 -7.69
CA LEU A 62 -5.35 12.99 -8.67
C LEU A 62 -5.93 13.70 -9.89
N ASN A 63 -5.22 14.74 -10.36
CA ASN A 63 -5.40 15.25 -11.71
C ASN A 63 -4.66 14.34 -12.69
N LEU A 64 -5.41 13.64 -13.55
CA LEU A 64 -4.86 12.66 -14.48
C LEU A 64 -4.07 13.29 -15.63
N ASP A 65 -4.31 14.57 -15.95
CA ASP A 65 -3.54 15.26 -17.00
C ASP A 65 -2.08 15.47 -16.59
N THR A 66 -1.83 15.58 -15.28
CA THR A 66 -0.48 15.83 -14.72
C THR A 66 0.11 14.63 -13.99
N ASN A 67 -0.70 13.65 -13.57
CA ASN A 67 -0.26 12.53 -12.72
C ASN A 67 -0.59 11.16 -13.31
N LEU A 68 -0.66 11.02 -14.63
CA LEU A 68 -1.02 9.75 -15.28
C LEU A 68 -0.06 8.60 -14.90
N ASP A 69 1.24 8.88 -14.83
CA ASP A 69 2.26 7.89 -14.44
C ASP A 69 2.03 7.39 -13.01
N LEU A 70 1.83 8.32 -12.07
CA LEU A 70 1.55 7.98 -10.67
C LEU A 70 0.23 7.20 -10.53
N ALA A 71 -0.83 7.60 -11.23
CA ALA A 71 -2.10 6.90 -11.22
C ALA A 71 -1.96 5.46 -11.73
N SER A 72 -1.16 5.25 -12.78
CA SER A 72 -0.89 3.92 -13.34
C SER A 72 -0.14 3.02 -12.35
N GLU A 73 0.88 3.56 -11.68
CA GLU A 73 1.62 2.87 -10.63
C GLU A 73 0.71 2.46 -9.46
N LEU A 74 -0.18 3.36 -9.03
CA LEU A 74 -1.15 3.11 -7.96
C LEU A 74 -2.14 2.00 -8.31
N VAL A 75 -2.66 1.96 -9.55
CA VAL A 75 -3.57 0.89 -10.00
C VAL A 75 -2.87 -0.48 -10.00
N GLU A 76 -1.63 -0.52 -10.48
CA GLU A 76 -0.85 -1.76 -10.49
C GLU A 76 -0.51 -2.23 -9.06
N LEU A 77 -0.23 -1.31 -8.14
CA LEU A 77 -0.09 -1.61 -6.72
C LEU A 77 -1.41 -2.15 -6.13
N GLN A 78 -2.56 -1.54 -6.44
CA GLN A 78 -3.87 -2.03 -5.98
C GLN A 78 -4.11 -3.47 -6.41
N ARG A 79 -3.74 -3.81 -7.66
CA ARG A 79 -3.83 -5.17 -8.17
C ARG A 79 -2.95 -6.13 -7.35
N GLN A 80 -1.72 -5.73 -7.03
CA GLN A 80 -0.81 -6.54 -6.23
C GLN A 80 -1.33 -6.76 -4.80
N LEU A 81 -1.78 -5.70 -4.13
CA LEU A 81 -2.37 -5.78 -2.79
C LEU A 81 -3.60 -6.69 -2.77
N SER A 82 -4.45 -6.57 -3.79
CA SER A 82 -5.65 -7.41 -3.94
C SER A 82 -5.31 -8.88 -4.13
N ARG A 83 -4.26 -9.19 -4.90
CA ARG A 83 -3.76 -10.56 -5.06
C ARG A 83 -3.23 -11.14 -3.76
N TRP A 84 -2.47 -10.36 -2.98
CA TRP A 84 -2.00 -10.80 -1.67
C TRP A 84 -3.15 -11.10 -0.72
N LYS A 85 -4.12 -10.19 -0.64
CA LYS A 85 -5.32 -10.37 0.19
C LYS A 85 -6.13 -11.60 -0.20
N LEU A 86 -6.32 -11.84 -1.50
CA LEU A 86 -7.08 -12.99 -2.00
C LEU A 86 -6.40 -14.33 -1.66
N HIS A 87 -5.07 -14.40 -1.75
CA HIS A 87 -4.30 -15.63 -1.54
C HIS A 87 -3.60 -15.69 -0.19
N TRP A 88 -4.02 -14.85 0.77
CA TRP A 88 -3.26 -14.58 1.99
C TRP A 88 -2.89 -15.83 2.76
N SER A 89 -3.87 -16.69 3.08
CA SER A 89 -3.65 -17.91 3.88
C SER A 89 -2.60 -18.83 3.27
N LYS A 90 -2.47 -18.87 1.93
CA LYS A 90 -1.43 -19.65 1.25
C LYS A 90 -0.07 -18.95 1.34
N LEU A 91 -0.04 -17.66 1.05
CA LEU A 91 1.20 -16.88 1.01
C LEU A 91 1.84 -16.75 2.40
N TRP A 92 1.03 -16.60 3.45
CA TRP A 92 1.56 -16.38 4.78
C TRP A 92 2.17 -17.63 5.40
N LEU A 93 1.69 -18.83 5.07
CA LEU A 93 2.23 -20.09 5.61
C LEU A 93 3.64 -20.40 5.08
N SER A 94 3.97 -19.93 3.88
CA SER A 94 5.24 -20.19 3.20
C SER A 94 6.25 -19.07 3.51
N SER A 95 7.38 -19.42 4.15
CA SER A 95 8.46 -18.46 4.41
C SER A 95 9.01 -17.85 3.12
N GLY A 96 9.08 -18.62 2.03
CA GLY A 96 9.49 -18.12 0.71
C GLY A 96 8.53 -17.07 0.16
N ASP A 97 7.21 -17.32 0.25
CA ASP A 97 6.21 -16.37 -0.22
C ASP A 97 6.17 -15.11 0.64
N ARG A 98 6.36 -15.22 1.96
CA ARG A 98 6.53 -14.05 2.83
C ARG A 98 7.74 -13.22 2.45
N LEU A 99 8.88 -13.84 2.15
CA LEU A 99 10.07 -13.11 1.67
C LEU A 99 9.83 -12.45 0.30
N GLN A 100 9.01 -13.07 -0.57
CA GLN A 100 8.61 -12.46 -1.83
C GLN A 100 7.70 -11.24 -1.61
N ILE A 101 6.75 -11.30 -0.67
CA ILE A 101 5.95 -10.14 -0.25
C ILE A 101 6.88 -9.01 0.23
N ALA A 102 7.87 -9.32 1.05
CA ALA A 102 8.82 -8.33 1.54
C ALA A 102 9.62 -7.66 0.43
N ARG A 103 10.13 -8.43 -0.54
CA ARG A 103 10.85 -7.90 -1.70
C ARG A 103 9.94 -7.01 -2.55
N CYS A 104 8.76 -7.49 -2.92
CA CYS A 104 7.82 -6.72 -3.72
C CYS A 104 7.37 -5.43 -3.01
N SER A 105 7.22 -5.46 -1.69
CA SER A 105 6.88 -4.25 -0.91
C SER A 105 7.98 -3.19 -1.03
N GLN A 106 9.26 -3.59 -0.99
CA GLN A 106 10.38 -2.67 -1.24
C GLN A 106 10.36 -2.11 -2.66
N GLU A 107 10.18 -2.98 -3.66
CA GLU A 107 10.14 -2.57 -5.08
C GLU A 107 9.03 -1.53 -5.31
N TRP A 108 7.86 -1.71 -4.68
CA TRP A 108 6.77 -0.74 -4.74
C TRP A 108 7.09 0.57 -4.04
N SER A 109 7.72 0.54 -2.85
CA SER A 109 8.19 1.75 -2.18
C SER A 109 9.13 2.57 -3.08
N ASP A 110 10.09 1.89 -3.72
CA ASP A 110 11.08 2.53 -4.58
C ASP A 110 10.44 3.12 -5.86
N ARG A 111 9.44 2.42 -6.43
CA ARG A 111 8.69 2.89 -7.61
C ARG A 111 7.86 4.13 -7.29
N LEU A 112 7.10 4.11 -6.19
CA LEU A 112 6.28 5.25 -5.78
C LEU A 112 7.14 6.48 -5.47
N PHE A 113 8.29 6.29 -4.82
CA PHE A 113 9.22 7.39 -4.55
C PHE A 113 9.73 8.03 -5.87
N LYS A 114 10.07 7.23 -6.88
CA LYS A 114 10.53 7.74 -8.18
C LYS A 114 9.44 8.45 -8.99
N SER A 115 8.24 7.91 -9.00
CA SER A 115 7.12 8.46 -9.77
C SER A 115 6.53 9.72 -9.16
N HIS A 116 6.71 9.93 -7.85
CA HIS A 116 6.24 11.12 -7.15
C HIS A 116 7.22 12.30 -7.20
N MET A 117 8.52 12.07 -7.41
CA MET A 117 9.54 13.15 -7.49
C MET A 117 9.74 13.76 -8.89
N ARG A 118 8.94 13.37 -9.89
CA ARG A 118 8.99 13.93 -11.26
C ARG A 118 7.95 15.00 -11.45
#